data_AF-A0A2C9SQI8-F1
#
_entry.id   AF-A0A2C9SQI8-F1
#
_cell.length_a   1.000
_cell.length_b   1.000
_cell.length_c   1.000
_cell.angle_alpha   90.00
_cell.angle_beta   90.00
_cell.angle_gamma   90.00
#
_symmetry.space_group_name_H-M   'P 1'
#
loop_
_entity.id
_entity.type
_entity.pdbx_description
1 polymer ?
#
loop_
_entity_poly.entity_id
_entity_poly.type
_entity_poly.pdbx_seq_one_letter_code
_entity_poly.pdbx_strand_id
1 'polypeptide(L)'
;MRTLTLGVALAAAAVTLAPPASAELWPGNYNFIIPDRRDFHTWAWAANPCPQQIVFSPTCVRISANPMPIAKAYAWYGIATLENGQYTMTVDVPDGLRCGDIYYGPVIPTHDVYTWDATTLSGTLQSSFDAGCDGAPGGTFTYPFWLTRL
;
A
#
# COMPACT_ATOMS: atom_id res chain seq x y z
N MET A 1 35.78 -22.65 30.87
CA MET A 1 35.04 -23.32 29.77
C MET A 1 33.55 -23.60 30.06
N ARG A 2 33.04 -23.43 31.31
CA ARG A 2 31.60 -23.64 31.63
C ARG A 2 30.68 -22.45 31.34
N THR A 3 31.22 -21.26 31.08
CA THR A 3 30.47 -20.01 30.86
C THR A 3 30.13 -19.72 29.41
N LEU A 4 30.80 -20.37 28.45
CA LEU A 4 30.55 -20.17 27.01
C LEU A 4 29.33 -20.95 26.50
N THR A 5 28.98 -22.06 27.14
CA THR A 5 27.86 -22.93 26.73
C THR A 5 26.49 -22.36 27.09
N LEU A 6 26.38 -21.47 28.08
CA LEU A 6 25.10 -20.85 28.46
C LEU A 6 24.66 -19.73 27.50
N GLY A 7 25.59 -19.02 26.85
CA GLY A 7 25.27 -17.92 25.94
C GLY A 7 24.66 -18.38 24.61
N VAL A 8 25.13 -19.51 24.07
CA VAL A 8 24.65 -20.06 22.79
C VAL A 8 23.23 -20.62 22.91
N ALA A 9 22.88 -21.21 24.06
CA ALA A 9 21.54 -21.76 24.28
C ALA A 9 20.45 -20.67 24.38
N LEU A 10 20.77 -19.50 24.96
CA LEU A 10 19.81 -18.40 25.05
C LEU A 10 19.57 -17.70 23.70
N ALA A 11 20.59 -17.59 22.85
CA ALA A 11 20.44 -16.98 21.52
C ALA A 11 19.63 -17.86 20.57
N ALA A 12 19.78 -19.19 20.65
CA ALA A 12 19.01 -20.14 19.84
C ALA A 12 17.51 -20.16 20.20
N ALA A 13 17.17 -19.99 21.48
CA ALA A 13 15.77 -19.98 21.94
C ALA A 13 15.00 -18.72 21.52
N ALA A 14 15.68 -17.58 21.33
CA ALA A 14 15.02 -16.32 20.98
C ALA A 14 14.45 -16.31 19.54
N VAL A 15 15.07 -17.05 18.60
CA VAL A 15 14.60 -17.12 17.20
C VAL A 15 13.34 -18.00 17.07
N THR A 16 13.18 -19.01 17.93
CA THR A 16 12.03 -19.94 17.88
C THR A 16 10.76 -19.39 18.54
N LEU A 17 10.88 -18.32 19.34
CA LEU A 17 9.78 -17.71 20.11
C LEU A 17 9.33 -16.37 19.54
N ALA A 18 9.92 -15.90 18.44
CA ALA A 18 9.38 -14.76 17.73
C ALA A 18 7.97 -15.15 17.25
N PRO A 19 6.91 -14.41 17.66
CA PRO A 19 5.60 -14.59 17.07
C PRO A 19 5.76 -14.48 15.54
N PRO A 20 5.09 -15.33 14.74
CA PRO A 20 4.99 -15.02 13.32
C PRO A 20 4.43 -13.60 13.25
N ALA A 21 5.19 -12.69 12.66
CA ALA A 21 4.66 -11.39 12.31
C ALA A 21 3.64 -11.64 11.21
N SER A 22 2.39 -11.95 11.60
CA SER A 22 1.28 -11.89 10.67
C SER A 22 1.12 -10.43 10.31
N ALA A 23 1.65 -10.01 9.16
CA ALA A 23 1.23 -8.76 8.53
C ALA A 23 -0.13 -9.01 7.88
N GLU A 24 -1.10 -9.43 8.69
CA GLU A 24 -2.48 -9.52 8.26
C GLU A 24 -3.06 -8.11 8.26
N LEU A 25 -3.81 -7.77 7.21
CA LEU A 25 -4.44 -6.46 7.12
C LEU A 25 -5.55 -6.35 8.17
N TRP A 26 -5.29 -5.60 9.23
CA TRP A 26 -6.23 -5.28 10.31
C TRP A 26 -6.62 -3.79 10.29
N PRO A 27 -7.71 -3.37 10.97
CA PRO A 27 -8.04 -1.97 11.14
C PRO A 27 -6.83 -1.18 11.67
N GLY A 28 -6.56 -0.04 11.04
CA GLY A 28 -5.45 0.82 11.40
C GLY A 28 -4.88 1.58 10.22
N ASN A 29 -3.80 2.31 10.49
CA ASN A 29 -3.08 3.08 9.49
C ASN A 29 -1.81 2.34 9.09
N TYR A 30 -1.47 2.42 7.80
CA TYR A 30 -0.32 1.77 7.20
C TYR A 30 0.42 2.79 6.34
N ASN A 31 1.74 2.78 6.42
CA ASN A 31 2.58 3.48 5.47
C ASN A 31 2.54 2.71 4.15
N PHE A 32 2.15 3.38 3.06
CA PHE A 32 2.19 2.84 1.71
C PHE A 32 3.51 3.24 1.05
N ILE A 33 4.34 2.24 0.79
CA ILE A 33 5.70 2.44 0.30
C ILE A 33 5.78 1.94 -1.14
N ILE A 34 6.00 2.86 -2.08
CA ILE A 34 6.03 2.61 -3.53
C ILE A 34 7.21 3.35 -4.17
N PRO A 35 8.45 2.85 -4.01
CA PRO A 35 9.67 3.63 -4.31
C PRO A 35 9.81 4.01 -5.79
N ASP A 36 9.31 3.16 -6.69
CA ASP A 36 9.54 3.28 -8.12
C ASP A 36 8.50 4.15 -8.83
N ARG A 37 7.39 4.47 -8.14
CA ARG A 37 6.41 5.44 -8.64
C ARG A 37 6.91 6.82 -8.24
N ARG A 38 7.13 7.69 -9.22
CA ARG A 38 7.42 9.09 -8.94
C ARG A 38 6.18 9.74 -8.33
N ASP A 39 6.14 9.73 -7.02
CA ASP A 39 5.18 10.43 -6.20
C ASP A 39 5.93 11.31 -5.21
N PHE A 40 5.44 12.53 -5.03
CA PHE A 40 6.02 13.42 -4.03
C PHE A 40 5.46 13.14 -2.64
N HIS A 41 4.26 12.54 -2.57
CA HIS A 41 3.59 12.28 -1.33
C HIS A 41 4.06 10.94 -0.77
N THR A 42 4.29 10.93 0.53
CA THR A 42 4.11 9.66 1.26
C THR A 42 2.61 9.47 1.47
N TRP A 43 2.15 8.23 1.51
CA TRP A 43 0.72 7.94 1.68
C TRP A 43 0.49 7.11 2.93
N ALA A 44 -0.47 7.54 3.75
CA ALA A 44 -1.03 6.72 4.81
C ALA A 44 -2.32 6.08 4.33
N TRP A 45 -2.35 4.75 4.27
CA TRP A 45 -3.55 3.98 4.02
C TRP A 45 -4.24 3.64 5.33
N ALA A 46 -5.51 4.00 5.46
CA ALA A 46 -6.34 3.60 6.58
C ALA A 46 -7.21 2.40 6.16
N ALA A 47 -7.01 1.25 6.80
CA ALA A 47 -7.86 0.08 6.65
C ALA A 47 -9.06 0.19 7.61
N ASN A 48 -10.26 0.17 7.05
CA ASN A 48 -11.52 0.32 7.76
C ASN A 48 -12.47 -0.83 7.40
N PRO A 49 -13.50 -1.11 8.24
CA PRO A 49 -14.61 -1.94 7.82
C PRO A 49 -15.20 -1.46 6.49
N CYS A 50 -15.71 -2.38 5.69
CA CYS A 50 -16.40 -2.02 4.46
C CYS A 50 -17.62 -1.13 4.74
N PRO A 51 -18.06 -0.31 3.77
CA PRO A 51 -19.23 0.54 3.92
C PRO A 51 -20.42 -0.26 4.45
N GLN A 52 -21.20 0.37 5.34
CA GLN A 52 -22.39 -0.23 5.98
C GLN A 52 -22.08 -1.41 6.93
N GLN A 53 -20.81 -1.75 7.17
CA GLN A 53 -20.39 -2.73 8.18
C GLN A 53 -19.79 -2.05 9.41
N ILE A 54 -20.12 -2.56 10.59
CA ILE A 54 -19.55 -2.10 11.87
C ILE A 54 -18.41 -3.02 12.31
N VAL A 55 -18.49 -4.31 11.94
CA VAL A 55 -17.48 -5.33 12.24
C VAL A 55 -16.51 -5.42 11.07
N PHE A 56 -15.22 -5.44 11.37
CA PHE A 56 -14.19 -5.65 10.37
C PHE A 56 -14.21 -7.09 9.85
N SER A 57 -14.12 -7.26 8.54
CA SER A 57 -13.90 -8.55 7.89
C SER A 57 -12.72 -8.43 6.94
N PRO A 58 -11.75 -9.35 6.96
CA PRO A 58 -10.65 -9.34 5.99
C PRO A 58 -11.13 -9.63 4.56
N THR A 59 -12.34 -10.18 4.37
CA THR A 59 -12.88 -10.42 3.02
C THR A 59 -13.23 -9.14 2.25
N CYS A 60 -13.44 -8.02 2.96
CA CYS A 60 -13.81 -6.73 2.41
C CYS A 60 -13.26 -5.62 3.29
N VAL A 61 -12.31 -4.84 2.78
CA VAL A 61 -11.67 -3.75 3.51
C VAL A 61 -11.83 -2.45 2.74
N ARG A 62 -12.33 -1.40 3.40
CA ARG A 62 -12.29 -0.05 2.84
C ARG A 62 -10.93 0.57 3.13
N ILE A 63 -10.20 0.89 2.07
CA ILE A 63 -8.95 1.65 2.16
C ILE A 63 -9.26 3.12 1.91
N SER A 64 -8.73 3.99 2.76
CA SER A 64 -8.64 5.42 2.49
C SER A 64 -7.17 5.78 2.35
N ALA A 65 -6.76 6.32 1.19
CA ALA A 65 -5.40 6.78 0.99
C ALA A 65 -5.31 8.28 1.26
N ASN A 66 -4.47 8.63 2.22
CA ASN A 66 -4.31 9.98 2.73
C ASN A 66 -2.90 10.49 2.40
N PRO A 67 -2.76 11.54 1.59
CA PRO A 67 -1.46 12.07 1.21
C PRO A 67 -0.82 12.85 2.37
N MET A 68 0.49 12.65 2.57
CA MET A 68 1.30 13.29 3.60
C MET A 68 2.61 13.84 3.00
N PRO A 69 2.79 15.17 2.96
CA PRO A 69 1.77 16.22 3.15
C PRO A 69 0.70 16.15 2.06
N ILE A 70 -0.40 16.91 2.17
CA ILE A 70 -1.45 16.86 1.14
C ILE A 70 -0.95 17.43 -0.20
N ALA A 71 -0.26 18.58 -0.21
CA ALA A 71 0.28 19.23 -1.43
C ALA A 71 -0.64 19.21 -2.69
N LYS A 72 -1.94 19.45 -2.49
CA LYS A 72 -3.04 19.35 -3.48
C LYS A 72 -3.35 17.96 -4.04
N ALA A 73 -2.78 16.89 -3.50
CA ALA A 73 -3.16 15.52 -3.82
C ALA A 73 -4.62 15.24 -3.48
N TYR A 74 -5.27 14.49 -4.35
CA TYR A 74 -6.61 13.97 -4.14
C TYR A 74 -6.53 12.75 -3.21
N ALA A 75 -7.13 12.86 -2.03
CA ALA A 75 -7.36 11.70 -1.18
C ALA A 75 -8.46 10.84 -1.81
N TRP A 76 -8.23 9.53 -1.88
CA TRP A 76 -9.14 8.58 -2.51
C TRP A 76 -9.47 7.43 -1.57
N TYR A 77 -10.50 6.67 -1.93
CA TYR A 77 -10.91 5.48 -1.23
C TYR A 77 -11.19 4.36 -2.22
N GLY A 78 -10.88 3.13 -1.81
CA GLY A 78 -11.14 1.93 -2.59
C GLY A 78 -11.66 0.81 -1.70
N ILE A 79 -12.31 -0.17 -2.31
CA ILE A 79 -12.72 -1.40 -1.65
C ILE A 79 -11.76 -2.50 -2.09
N ALA A 80 -11.07 -3.08 -1.12
CA ALA A 80 -10.21 -4.23 -1.29
C ALA A 80 -10.98 -5.51 -0.97
N THR A 81 -11.01 -6.45 -1.89
CA THR A 81 -11.60 -7.78 -1.68
C THR A 81 -10.52 -8.83 -1.57
N LEU A 82 -10.65 -9.74 -0.61
CA LEU A 82 -9.69 -10.82 -0.39
C LEU A 82 -10.21 -12.12 -1.01
N GLU A 83 -9.45 -12.67 -1.95
CA GLU A 83 -9.69 -13.98 -2.54
C GLU A 83 -8.37 -14.76 -2.62
N ASN A 84 -8.39 -16.03 -2.22
CA ASN A 84 -7.22 -16.92 -2.30
C ASN A 84 -5.93 -16.35 -1.67
N GLY A 85 -6.06 -15.59 -0.58
CA GLY A 85 -4.92 -14.98 0.12
C GLY A 85 -4.38 -13.69 -0.51
N GLN A 86 -5.02 -13.17 -1.57
CA GLN A 86 -4.64 -11.93 -2.24
C GLN A 86 -5.78 -10.91 -2.19
N TYR A 87 -5.44 -9.69 -1.78
CA TYR A 87 -6.33 -8.54 -1.91
C TYR A 87 -6.23 -7.97 -3.33
N THR A 88 -7.38 -7.56 -3.87
CA THR A 88 -7.46 -6.76 -5.10
C THR A 88 -8.30 -5.51 -4.82
N MET A 89 -7.85 -4.36 -5.31
CA MET A 89 -8.56 -3.09 -5.20
C MET A 89 -8.37 -2.27 -6.49
N THR A 90 -9.44 -1.62 -6.95
CA THR A 90 -9.40 -0.74 -8.12
C THR A 90 -9.85 0.67 -7.75
N VAL A 91 -9.13 1.68 -8.22
CA VAL A 91 -9.41 3.10 -7.94
C VAL A 91 -9.13 3.93 -9.20
N ASP A 92 -10.06 4.82 -9.54
CA ASP A 92 -9.79 5.89 -10.50
C ASP A 92 -9.29 7.12 -9.74
N VAL A 93 -8.08 7.57 -10.04
CA VAL A 93 -7.41 8.67 -9.33
C VAL A 93 -7.31 9.87 -10.29
N PRO A 94 -8.13 10.93 -10.11
CA PRO A 94 -8.19 12.05 -11.05
C PRO A 94 -6.87 12.81 -11.24
N ASP A 95 -5.97 12.73 -10.27
CA ASP A 95 -4.65 13.35 -10.28
C ASP A 95 -3.50 12.33 -10.16
N GLY A 96 -3.75 11.10 -10.63
CA GLY A 96 -2.85 9.97 -10.43
C GLY A 96 -1.43 10.22 -10.94
N LEU A 97 -1.28 10.82 -12.11
CA LEU A 97 0.02 11.30 -12.61
C LEU A 97 0.10 12.82 -12.51
N ARG A 98 1.17 13.32 -11.89
CA ARG A 98 1.46 14.75 -11.78
C ARG A 98 2.65 15.11 -12.64
N CYS A 99 2.46 16.10 -13.51
CA CYS A 99 3.44 16.48 -14.52
C CYS A 99 4.08 17.83 -14.18
N GLY A 100 5.41 17.91 -14.27
CA GLY A 100 6.13 19.17 -14.02
C GLY A 100 6.06 19.63 -12.57
N ASP A 101 5.61 20.88 -12.36
CA ASP A 101 5.46 21.46 -11.01
C ASP A 101 4.36 20.76 -10.22
N ILE A 102 4.64 20.44 -8.97
CA ILE A 102 3.71 19.66 -8.14
C ILE A 102 2.40 20.38 -7.82
N TYR A 103 2.43 21.71 -7.65
CA TYR A 103 1.28 22.49 -7.20
C TYR A 103 0.46 23.06 -8.35
N TYR A 104 1.09 23.29 -9.50
CA TYR A 104 0.50 24.02 -10.62
C TYR A 104 0.64 23.31 -11.97
N GLY A 105 1.39 22.21 -12.03
CA GLY A 105 1.52 21.39 -13.22
C GLY A 105 0.23 20.63 -13.55
N PRO A 106 0.08 20.18 -14.81
CA PRO A 106 -1.07 19.39 -15.20
C PRO A 106 -1.09 18.04 -14.49
N VAL A 107 -2.29 17.52 -14.33
CA VAL A 107 -2.53 16.19 -13.77
C VAL A 107 -3.21 15.32 -14.81
N ILE A 108 -2.94 14.02 -14.77
CA ILE A 108 -3.54 13.04 -15.66
C ILE A 108 -4.25 12.00 -14.80
N PRO A 109 -5.54 11.74 -15.05
CA PRO A 109 -6.28 10.68 -14.38
C PRO A 109 -5.63 9.32 -14.65
N THR A 110 -5.58 8.48 -13.63
CA THR A 110 -5.13 7.08 -13.76
C THR A 110 -6.22 6.12 -13.32
N HIS A 111 -6.20 4.93 -13.93
CA HIS A 111 -6.92 3.75 -13.48
C HIS A 111 -5.92 2.81 -12.78
N ASP A 112 -6.06 2.68 -11.47
CA ASP A 112 -5.10 2.01 -10.61
C ASP A 112 -5.68 0.70 -10.09
N VAL A 113 -5.01 -0.42 -10.38
CA VAL A 113 -5.32 -1.76 -9.87
C VAL A 113 -4.21 -2.20 -8.93
N TYR A 114 -4.56 -2.35 -7.66
CA TYR A 114 -3.67 -2.83 -6.60
C TYR A 114 -3.94 -4.30 -6.35
N THR A 115 -2.89 -5.10 -6.30
CA THR A 115 -2.93 -6.50 -5.88
C THR A 115 -1.85 -6.76 -4.85
N TRP A 116 -2.18 -7.35 -3.70
CA TRP A 116 -1.18 -7.65 -2.66
C TRP A 116 -1.52 -8.87 -1.84
N ASP A 117 -0.48 -9.52 -1.33
CA ASP A 117 -0.61 -10.69 -0.48
C ASP A 117 -1.13 -10.29 0.92
N ALA A 118 -2.11 -11.03 1.42
CA ALA A 118 -2.79 -10.73 2.68
C ALA A 118 -1.94 -10.95 3.93
N THR A 119 -0.80 -11.66 3.82
CA THR A 119 0.06 -12.03 4.96
C THR A 119 1.33 -11.20 5.01
N THR A 120 1.89 -10.84 3.85
CA THR A 120 3.13 -10.06 3.72
C THR A 120 2.88 -8.59 3.46
N LEU A 121 1.65 -8.22 3.10
CA LEU A 121 1.22 -6.88 2.66
C LEU A 121 2.09 -6.28 1.55
N SER A 122 2.71 -7.13 0.75
CA SER A 122 3.54 -6.75 -0.40
C SER A 122 2.80 -7.09 -1.68
N GLY A 123 2.94 -6.23 -2.69
CA GLY A 123 2.09 -6.30 -3.88
C GLY A 123 2.57 -5.44 -5.03
N THR A 124 1.69 -5.27 -6.01
CA THR A 124 1.91 -4.43 -7.18
C THR A 124 0.72 -3.52 -7.45
N LEU A 125 1.03 -2.30 -7.87
CA LEU A 125 0.10 -1.37 -8.49
C LEU A 125 0.29 -1.44 -10.00
N GLN A 126 -0.77 -1.73 -10.75
CA GLN A 126 -0.85 -1.44 -12.19
C GLN A 126 -1.60 -0.13 -12.39
N SER A 127 -0.90 0.90 -12.86
CA SER A 127 -1.47 2.23 -13.10
C SER A 127 -1.55 2.47 -14.60
N SER A 128 -2.76 2.74 -15.10
CA SER A 128 -3.04 2.93 -16.53
C SER A 128 -3.55 4.33 -16.81
N PHE A 129 -3.13 4.94 -17.91
CA PHE A 129 -3.55 6.28 -18.33
C PHE A 129 -3.45 6.46 -19.84
N ASP A 130 -4.32 7.30 -20.42
CA ASP A 130 -4.44 7.46 -21.87
C ASP A 130 -3.31 8.29 -22.49
N ALA A 131 -2.71 9.18 -21.72
CA ALA A 131 -1.59 10.03 -22.14
C ALA A 131 -0.60 10.25 -20.98
N GLY A 132 0.68 10.36 -21.28
CA GLY A 132 1.71 10.75 -20.33
C GLY A 132 1.94 12.25 -20.27
N CYS A 133 2.84 12.67 -19.39
CA CYS A 133 3.26 14.08 -19.29
C CYS A 133 3.85 14.60 -20.61
N ASP A 134 3.65 15.89 -20.88
CA ASP A 134 4.21 16.58 -22.04
C ASP A 134 3.86 15.94 -23.41
N GLY A 135 2.71 15.26 -23.48
CA GLY A 135 2.24 14.61 -24.70
C GLY A 135 2.91 13.25 -24.99
N ALA A 136 3.63 12.70 -24.01
CA ALA A 136 4.11 11.32 -24.09
C ALA A 136 2.93 10.33 -24.26
N PRO A 137 3.14 9.18 -24.90
CA PRO A 137 2.09 8.17 -25.00
C PRO A 137 1.67 7.67 -23.62
N GLY A 138 0.39 7.32 -23.48
CA GLY A 138 -0.13 6.60 -22.33
C GLY A 138 0.32 5.15 -22.29
N GLY A 139 -0.20 4.40 -21.31
CA GLY A 139 0.08 2.98 -21.15
C GLY A 139 -0.22 2.51 -19.73
N THR A 140 0.21 1.28 -19.44
CA THR A 140 0.11 0.67 -18.11
C THR A 140 1.49 0.45 -17.54
N PHE A 141 1.74 0.97 -16.34
CA PHE A 141 2.97 0.83 -15.61
C PHE A 141 2.73 -0.02 -14.37
N THR A 142 3.68 -0.88 -14.02
CA THR A 142 3.60 -1.73 -12.82
C THR A 142 4.65 -1.30 -11.81
N TYR A 143 4.22 -1.08 -10.57
CA TYR A 143 5.07 -0.64 -9.47
C TYR A 143 4.95 -1.60 -8.29
N PRO A 144 6.06 -2.12 -7.75
CA PRO A 144 6.01 -2.86 -6.50
C PRO A 144 5.69 -1.91 -5.35
N PHE A 145 4.92 -2.39 -4.37
CA PHE A 145 4.67 -1.68 -3.13
C PHE A 145 4.59 -2.63 -1.93
N TRP A 146 4.67 -2.06 -0.73
CA TRP A 146 4.37 -2.78 0.50
C TRP A 146 3.74 -1.86 1.54
N LEU A 147 2.97 -2.45 2.44
CA LEU A 147 2.33 -1.76 3.56
C LEU A 147 3.04 -2.10 4.86
N THR A 148 3.38 -1.08 5.63
CA THR A 148 3.91 -1.25 6.99
C THR A 148 2.97 -0.57 7.97
N ARG A 149 2.56 -1.29 9.02
CA ARG A 149 1.67 -0.71 10.05
C ARG A 149 2.35 0.48 10.75
N LEU A 150 1.61 1.57 10.91
CA LEU A 150 2.02 2.79 11.63
C LEU A 150 1.77 2.68 13.13
#